data_AF-A0A2V2YXK8-F1
#
_entry.id   AF-A0A2V2YXK8-F1
#
_cell.length_a   1.000
_cell.length_b   1.000
_cell.length_c   1.000
_cell.angle_alpha   90.00
_cell.angle_beta   90.00
_cell.angle_gamma   90.00
#
_symmetry.space_group_name_H-M   'P 1'
#
loop_
_entity.id
_entity.type
_entity.pdbx_description
1 polymer ?
#
loop_
_entity_poly.entity_id
_entity_poly.type
_entity_poly.pdbx_seq_one_letter_code
_entity_poly.pdbx_strand_id
1 'polypeptide(L)'
;MAEQHAHTCGHDHDHDHDHENGRCVPSFHTRDLIVRKDVMEKAKELADLIYTSEEVERYRQAEKQIQGHERVQSLMALLKKKQKEVVAFEKTFKNETMAKKIEQEMAELQDELDGMPIVSQFQQSQSDINYMLQLVIGVVRDTVAQKLEVEGATEQDEPADCSN
;
A
#
# COMPACT_ATOMS: atom_id res chain seq x y z
N MET A 1 -21.00 7.59 28.07
CA MET A 1 -22.21 6.80 27.74
C MET A 1 -22.53 7.15 26.30
N ALA A 2 -22.15 6.30 25.34
CA ALA A 2 -22.39 6.54 23.92
C ALA A 2 -23.56 5.66 23.50
N GLU A 3 -24.65 6.29 23.08
CA GLU A 3 -25.85 5.64 22.57
C GLU A 3 -25.53 4.88 21.28
N GLN A 4 -25.85 3.59 21.27
CA GLN A 4 -25.80 2.74 20.10
C GLN A 4 -27.12 2.93 19.34
N HIS A 5 -27.11 3.69 18.25
CA HIS A 5 -28.22 3.68 17.30
C HIS A 5 -28.07 2.46 16.39
N ALA A 6 -28.79 1.39 16.72
CA ALA A 6 -29.06 0.30 15.80
C ALA A 6 -29.97 0.82 14.68
N HIS A 7 -29.43 0.96 13.48
CA HIS A 7 -30.22 1.33 12.30
C HIS A 7 -31.07 0.12 11.89
N THR A 8 -32.38 0.28 11.94
CA THR A 8 -33.35 -0.69 11.42
C THR A 8 -33.20 -0.79 9.91
N CYS A 9 -32.93 -2.00 9.41
CA CYS A 9 -32.87 -2.29 7.98
C CYS A 9 -34.29 -2.22 7.41
N GLY A 10 -34.61 -1.14 6.68
CA GLY A 10 -35.81 -1.08 5.85
C GLY A 10 -35.48 -1.58 4.46
N HIS A 11 -36.06 -2.70 4.06
CA HIS A 11 -36.05 -3.14 2.67
C HIS A 11 -37.42 -3.74 2.32
N ASP A 12 -38.27 -2.90 1.71
CA ASP A 12 -39.46 -3.35 0.99
C ASP A 12 -39.00 -4.10 -0.27
N HIS A 13 -38.89 -5.42 -0.19
CA HIS A 13 -38.94 -6.28 -1.37
C HIS A 13 -39.65 -7.59 -1.05
N ASP A 14 -40.82 -7.71 -1.65
CA ASP A 14 -41.78 -8.80 -1.56
C ASP A 14 -41.26 -9.98 -2.39
N HIS A 15 -40.43 -10.85 -1.80
CA HIS A 15 -40.13 -12.17 -2.34
C HIS A 15 -39.89 -13.19 -1.22
N ASP A 16 -40.83 -14.13 -1.15
CA ASP A 16 -40.91 -15.27 -0.25
C ASP A 16 -39.82 -16.31 -0.61
N HIS A 17 -38.68 -16.26 0.07
CA HIS A 17 -37.71 -17.35 0.11
C HIS A 17 -37.10 -17.44 1.51
N ASP A 18 -37.44 -18.52 2.23
CA ASP A 18 -36.79 -18.98 3.45
C ASP A 18 -35.29 -19.19 3.21
N HIS A 19 -34.47 -18.27 3.69
CA HIS A 19 -33.04 -18.48 3.89
C HIS A 19 -32.71 -18.39 5.37
N GLU A 20 -32.67 -19.57 5.98
CA GLU A 20 -32.18 -19.85 7.32
C GLU A 20 -30.70 -19.44 7.45
N ASN A 21 -30.42 -18.59 8.44
CA ASN A 21 -29.11 -18.26 9.03
C ASN A 21 -28.03 -17.61 8.14
N GLY A 22 -28.37 -16.52 7.43
CA GLY A 22 -27.38 -15.58 6.93
C GLY A 22 -26.88 -14.65 8.05
N ARG A 23 -25.75 -14.97 8.72
CA ARG A 23 -25.06 -14.02 9.59
C ARG A 23 -24.69 -12.78 8.76
N CYS A 24 -25.45 -11.69 8.93
CA CYS A 24 -25.19 -10.42 8.28
C CYS A 24 -23.84 -9.89 8.77
N VAL A 25 -22.80 -9.97 7.94
CA VAL A 25 -21.50 -9.38 8.26
C VAL A 25 -21.71 -7.87 8.28
N PRO A 26 -21.52 -7.19 9.43
CA PRO A 26 -21.70 -5.76 9.49
C PRO A 26 -20.69 -5.07 8.55
N SER A 27 -21.16 -4.23 7.65
CA SER A 27 -20.30 -3.43 6.78
C SER A 27 -19.88 -2.16 7.52
N PHE A 28 -18.58 -2.01 7.75
CA PHE A 28 -18.01 -0.79 8.32
C PHE A 28 -17.39 0.05 7.20
N HIS A 29 -17.59 1.36 7.22
CA HIS A 29 -16.82 2.26 6.38
C HIS A 29 -15.36 2.26 6.84
N THR A 30 -14.40 2.19 5.91
CA THR A 30 -12.95 2.15 6.23
C THR A 30 -12.50 3.29 7.15
N ARG A 31 -13.23 4.42 7.12
CA ARG A 31 -12.98 5.62 7.95
C ARG A 31 -13.37 5.44 9.42
N ASP A 32 -14.19 4.45 9.74
CA ASP A 32 -14.73 4.18 11.08
C ASP A 32 -14.03 2.98 11.76
N LEU A 33 -12.99 2.43 11.14
CA LEU A 33 -12.17 1.37 11.72
C LEU A 33 -11.38 1.92 12.92
N ILE A 34 -11.92 1.75 14.12
CA ILE A 34 -11.16 1.97 15.36
C ILE A 34 -10.25 0.77 15.56
N VAL A 35 -9.00 0.87 15.08
CA VAL A 35 -7.97 -0.13 15.37
C VAL A 35 -7.69 -0.13 16.87
N ARG A 36 -7.68 -1.31 17.48
CA ARG A 36 -7.41 -1.44 18.91
C ARG A 36 -6.02 -0.87 19.25
N LYS A 37 -5.92 -0.20 20.40
CA LYS A 37 -4.69 0.51 20.81
C LYS A 37 -3.48 -0.43 20.91
N ASP A 38 -3.68 -1.64 21.39
CA ASP A 38 -2.66 -2.70 21.50
C ASP A 38 -2.07 -3.09 20.12
N VAL A 39 -2.92 -3.24 19.10
CA VAL A 39 -2.49 -3.52 17.73
C VAL A 39 -1.65 -2.35 17.18
N MET A 40 -2.08 -1.12 17.43
CA MET A 40 -1.32 0.07 17.00
C MET A 40 0.02 0.21 17.71
N GLU A 41 0.11 -0.11 19.01
CA GLU A 41 1.37 -0.13 19.74
C GLU A 41 2.33 -1.18 19.18
N LYS A 42 1.85 -2.41 18.93
CA LYS A 42 2.68 -3.46 18.34
C LYS A 42 3.13 -3.14 16.91
N ALA A 43 2.28 -2.48 16.12
CA ALA A 43 2.67 -1.99 14.81
C ALA A 43 3.79 -0.93 14.88
N LYS A 44 3.78 -0.05 15.89
CA LYS A 44 4.87 0.91 16.11
C LYS A 44 6.15 0.23 16.54
N GLU A 45 6.08 -0.71 17.49
CA GLU A 45 7.26 -1.50 17.90
C GLU A 45 7.90 -2.22 16.70
N LEU A 46 7.07 -2.80 15.83
CA LEU A 46 7.54 -3.44 14.59
C LEU A 46 8.18 -2.44 13.64
N ALA A 47 7.60 -1.25 13.49
CA ALA A 47 8.17 -0.18 12.67
C ALA A 47 9.53 0.28 13.20
N ASP A 48 9.71 0.38 14.52
CA ASP A 48 10.99 0.72 15.14
C ASP A 48 12.05 -0.36 14.87
N LEU A 49 11.68 -1.64 14.92
CA LEU A 49 12.58 -2.75 14.57
C LEU A 49 13.00 -2.69 13.08
N ILE A 50 12.03 -2.45 12.19
CA ILE A 50 12.29 -2.28 10.76
C ILE A 50 13.22 -1.09 10.52
N TYR A 51 13.03 0.02 11.24
CA TYR A 51 13.88 1.21 11.11
C TYR A 51 15.35 0.92 11.42
N THR A 52 15.62 -0.03 12.32
CA THR A 52 16.99 -0.46 12.67
C THR A 52 17.55 -1.55 11.75
N SER A 53 16.82 -1.96 10.70
CA SER A 53 17.29 -2.99 9.77
C SER A 53 18.37 -2.47 8.82
N GLU A 54 19.17 -3.39 8.30
CA GLU A 54 20.24 -3.07 7.35
C GLU A 54 19.70 -2.45 6.05
N GLU A 55 18.55 -2.91 5.57
CA GLU A 55 17.87 -2.39 4.39
C GLU A 55 17.52 -0.90 4.55
N VAL A 56 17.04 -0.51 5.74
CA VAL A 56 16.76 0.90 6.06
C VAL A 56 18.04 1.71 6.14
N GLU A 57 19.11 1.17 6.74
CA GLU A 57 20.40 1.86 6.77
C GLU A 57 20.97 2.09 5.36
N ARG A 58 20.94 1.06 4.50
CA ARG A 58 21.41 1.13 3.11
C ARG A 58 20.62 2.17 2.31
N TYR A 59 19.29 2.20 2.44
CA TYR A 59 18.46 3.22 1.82
C TYR A 59 18.81 4.62 2.30
N ARG A 60 18.95 4.85 3.61
CA ARG A 60 19.29 6.18 4.14
C ARG A 60 20.66 6.66 3.65
N GLN A 61 21.62 5.74 3.50
CA GLN A 61 22.92 6.05 2.94
C GLN A 61 22.81 6.44 1.46
N ALA A 62 22.11 5.64 0.64
CA ALA A 62 21.88 5.94 -0.77
C ALA A 62 21.11 7.26 -0.96
N GLU A 63 20.10 7.51 -0.13
CA GLU A 63 19.33 8.76 -0.10
C GLU A 63 20.25 9.96 0.16
N LYS A 64 21.11 9.88 1.17
CA LYS A 64 22.07 10.95 1.49
C LYS A 64 23.02 11.22 0.32
N GLN A 65 23.49 10.17 -0.35
CA GLN A 65 24.36 10.31 -1.51
C GLN A 65 23.64 11.03 -2.66
N ILE A 66 22.41 10.63 -2.98
CA ILE A 66 21.59 11.26 -4.03
C ILE A 66 21.27 12.73 -3.69
N GLN A 67 20.91 13.02 -2.45
CA GLN A 67 20.63 14.38 -1.99
C GLN A 67 21.85 15.31 -2.14
N GLY A 68 23.05 14.78 -1.90
CA GLY A 68 24.31 15.53 -2.05
C GLY A 68 24.85 15.63 -3.47
N HIS A 69 24.29 14.89 -4.44
CA HIS A 69 24.87 14.81 -5.78
C HIS A 69 24.31 15.89 -6.73
N GLU A 70 25.09 16.96 -6.94
CA GLU A 70 24.67 18.15 -7.70
C GLU A 70 24.13 17.86 -9.10
N ARG A 71 24.77 16.97 -9.87
CA ARG A 71 24.31 16.62 -11.23
C ARG A 71 22.93 15.95 -11.20
N VAL A 72 22.71 15.01 -10.29
CA VAL A 72 21.43 14.30 -10.14
C VAL A 72 20.34 15.31 -9.77
N GLN A 73 20.61 16.19 -8.79
CA GLN A 73 19.66 17.23 -8.39
C GLN A 73 19.32 18.19 -9.55
N SER A 74 20.33 18.57 -10.34
CA SER A 74 20.15 19.43 -11.52
C SER A 74 19.28 18.77 -12.60
N LEU A 75 19.54 17.50 -12.90
CA LEU A 75 18.75 16.73 -13.87
C LEU A 75 17.32 16.50 -13.38
N MET A 76 17.14 16.15 -12.10
CA MET A 76 15.82 16.00 -11.50
C MET A 76 15.02 17.30 -11.54
N ALA A 77 15.67 18.45 -11.27
CA ALA A 77 15.03 19.75 -11.37
C ALA A 77 14.59 20.07 -12.80
N LEU A 78 15.45 19.77 -13.78
CA LEU A 78 15.14 19.95 -15.19
C LEU A 78 14.01 19.03 -15.66
N LEU A 79 14.06 17.74 -15.28
CA LEU A 79 13.00 16.77 -15.58
C LEU A 79 11.66 17.21 -15.01
N LYS A 80 11.61 17.66 -13.74
CA LYS A 80 10.39 18.22 -13.12
C LYS A 80 9.86 19.45 -13.85
N LYS A 81 10.76 20.31 -14.36
CA LYS A 81 10.37 21.47 -15.18
C LYS A 81 9.73 21.00 -16.49
N LYS A 82 10.34 20.04 -17.17
CA LYS A 82 9.84 19.46 -18.42
C LYS A 82 8.49 18.76 -18.26
N GLN A 83 8.30 18.02 -17.17
CA GLN A 83 7.01 17.43 -16.82
C GLN A 83 5.89 18.48 -16.67
N LYS A 84 6.20 19.66 -16.11
CA LYS A 84 5.23 20.76 -16.03
C LYS A 84 4.96 21.37 -17.40
N GLU A 85 6.01 21.56 -18.20
CA GLU A 85 5.90 22.08 -19.57
C GLU A 85 5.02 21.17 -20.43
N VAL A 86 5.24 19.84 -20.40
CA VAL A 86 4.47 18.88 -21.20
C VAL A 86 2.98 18.94 -20.85
N VAL A 87 2.64 18.94 -19.55
CA VAL A 87 1.25 19.03 -19.08
C VAL A 87 0.62 20.36 -19.51
N ALA A 88 1.37 21.46 -19.53
CA ALA A 88 0.87 22.74 -20.02
C ALA A 88 0.65 22.74 -21.55
N PHE A 89 1.55 22.16 -22.33
CA PHE A 89 1.40 22.06 -23.78
C PHE A 89 0.27 21.14 -24.21
N GLU A 90 0.02 20.06 -23.46
CA GLU A 90 -1.13 19.18 -23.69
C GLU A 90 -2.45 19.84 -23.31
N LYS A 91 -2.54 20.40 -22.10
CA LYS A 91 -3.83 20.84 -21.53
C LYS A 91 -4.18 22.29 -21.88
N THR A 92 -3.21 23.19 -21.85
CA THR A 92 -3.45 24.63 -22.02
C THR A 92 -3.29 25.05 -23.48
N PHE A 93 -2.16 24.69 -24.10
CA PHE A 93 -1.84 25.15 -25.44
C PHE A 93 -2.33 24.20 -26.55
N LYS A 94 -2.71 22.96 -26.19
CA LYS A 94 -3.15 21.90 -27.11
C LYS A 94 -2.21 21.72 -28.31
N ASN A 95 -0.91 21.78 -28.04
CA ASN A 95 0.13 21.67 -29.05
C ASN A 95 0.88 20.35 -28.88
N GLU A 96 0.36 19.32 -29.56
CA GLU A 96 0.91 17.96 -29.49
C GLU A 96 2.33 17.85 -30.04
N THR A 97 2.69 18.64 -31.05
CA THR A 97 4.05 18.61 -31.62
C THR A 97 5.08 19.07 -30.59
N MET A 98 4.78 20.13 -29.85
CA MET A 98 5.66 20.61 -28.78
C MET A 98 5.67 19.67 -27.58
N ALA A 99 4.52 19.09 -27.22
CA ALA A 99 4.44 18.08 -26.16
C ALA A 99 5.36 16.89 -26.48
N LYS A 100 5.25 16.30 -27.68
CA LYS A 100 6.11 15.18 -28.12
C LYS A 100 7.60 15.52 -28.11
N LYS A 101 7.97 16.74 -28.50
CA LYS A 101 9.37 17.18 -28.42
C LYS A 101 9.86 17.21 -26.97
N ILE A 102 9.05 17.72 -26.05
CA ILE A 102 9.38 17.75 -24.63
C ILE A 102 9.46 16.33 -24.05
N GLU A 103 8.58 15.40 -24.46
CA GLU A 103 8.65 13.99 -24.07
C GLU A 103 9.97 13.35 -24.49
N GLN A 104 10.48 13.65 -25.69
CA GLN A 104 11.79 13.17 -26.15
C GLN A 104 12.92 13.74 -25.28
N GLU A 105 12.90 15.04 -24.99
CA GLU A 105 13.86 15.67 -24.08
C GLU A 105 13.79 15.05 -22.66
N MET A 106 12.59 14.69 -22.19
CA MET A 106 12.41 13.99 -20.92
C MET A 106 13.00 12.58 -20.93
N ALA A 107 12.85 11.84 -22.04
CA ALA A 107 13.43 10.51 -22.19
C ALA A 107 14.96 10.57 -22.13
N GLU A 108 15.58 11.53 -22.82
CA GLU A 108 17.05 11.73 -22.77
C GLU A 108 17.55 12.03 -21.35
N LEU A 109 16.82 12.86 -20.60
CA LEU A 109 17.16 13.16 -19.21
C LEU A 109 16.98 11.95 -18.29
N GLN A 110 15.95 11.14 -18.55
CA GLN A 110 15.68 9.91 -17.81
C GLN A 110 16.78 8.88 -18.07
N ASP A 111 17.18 8.68 -19.33
CA ASP A 111 18.29 7.81 -19.71
C ASP A 111 19.61 8.26 -19.06
N GLU A 112 19.87 9.57 -19.01
CA GLU A 112 21.04 10.10 -18.33
C GLU A 112 21.00 9.80 -16.82
N LEU A 113 19.85 9.97 -16.16
CA LEU A 113 19.68 9.65 -14.75
C LEU A 113 19.86 8.16 -14.48
N ASP A 114 19.23 7.30 -15.27
CA ASP A 114 19.27 5.84 -15.09
C ASP A 114 20.65 5.26 -15.40
N GLY A 115 21.44 5.93 -16.24
CA GLY A 115 22.84 5.59 -16.48
C GLY A 115 23.79 5.89 -15.30
N MET A 116 23.34 6.61 -14.27
CA MET A 116 24.19 6.94 -13.12
C MET A 116 24.19 5.82 -12.07
N PRO A 117 25.36 5.26 -11.70
CA PRO A 117 25.42 4.17 -10.71
C PRO A 117 24.78 4.50 -9.37
N ILE A 118 24.88 5.76 -8.93
CA ILE A 118 24.28 6.25 -7.69
C ILE A 118 22.75 6.22 -7.73
N VAL A 119 22.14 6.48 -8.89
CA VAL A 119 20.69 6.44 -9.10
C VAL A 119 20.21 5.00 -9.08
N SER A 120 20.89 4.10 -9.78
CA SER A 120 20.57 2.67 -9.77
C SER A 120 20.69 2.07 -8.36
N GLN A 121 21.72 2.44 -7.59
CA GLN A 121 21.86 2.02 -6.19
C GLN A 121 20.72 2.52 -5.30
N PHE A 122 20.29 3.76 -5.49
CA PHE A 122 19.15 4.30 -4.76
C PHE A 122 17.84 3.60 -5.13
N GLN A 123 17.57 3.38 -6.42
CA GLN A 123 16.41 2.62 -6.91
C GLN A 123 16.38 1.19 -6.36
N GLN A 124 17.55 0.52 -6.31
CA GLN A 124 17.67 -0.80 -5.70
C GLN A 124 17.32 -0.74 -4.20
N SER A 125 17.89 0.21 -3.46
CA SER A 125 17.60 0.35 -2.03
C SER A 125 16.11 0.67 -1.73
N GLN A 126 15.43 1.41 -2.62
CA GLN A 126 13.99 1.61 -2.53
C GLN A 126 13.20 0.31 -2.72
N SER A 127 13.60 -0.47 -3.72
CA SER A 127 12.98 -1.76 -4.02
C SER A 127 13.18 -2.75 -2.87
N ASP A 128 14.37 -2.78 -2.28
CA ASP A 128 14.72 -3.65 -1.15
C ASP A 128 13.86 -3.34 0.08
N ILE A 129 13.70 -2.06 0.44
CA ILE A 129 12.81 -1.66 1.54
C ILE A 129 11.37 -2.09 1.26
N ASN A 130 10.86 -1.81 0.06
CA ASN A 130 9.48 -2.16 -0.28
C ASN A 130 9.26 -3.67 -0.20
N TYR A 131 10.21 -4.46 -0.71
CA TYR A 131 10.16 -5.90 -0.62
C TYR A 131 10.14 -6.40 0.82
N MET A 132 11.02 -5.87 1.68
CA MET A 132 11.03 -6.19 3.11
C MET A 132 9.69 -5.87 3.78
N LEU A 133 9.12 -4.68 3.52
CA LEU A 133 7.81 -4.29 4.07
C LEU A 133 6.70 -5.24 3.60
N GLN A 134 6.72 -5.65 2.33
CA GLN A 134 5.77 -6.60 1.77
C GLN A 134 5.90 -7.99 2.41
N LEU A 135 7.13 -8.45 2.70
CA LEU A 135 7.35 -9.72 3.40
C LEU A 135 6.74 -9.70 4.81
N VAL A 136 6.99 -8.62 5.57
CA VAL A 136 6.45 -8.47 6.93
C VAL A 136 4.92 -8.47 6.91
N ILE A 137 4.32 -7.70 6.01
CA ILE A 137 2.85 -7.66 5.86
C ILE A 137 2.31 -9.02 5.41
N GLY A 138 3.03 -9.73 4.53
CA GLY A 138 2.71 -11.09 4.12
C GLY A 138 2.61 -12.04 5.31
N VAL A 139 3.61 -12.05 6.20
CA VAL A 139 3.59 -12.86 7.42
C VAL A 139 2.39 -12.53 8.31
N VAL A 140 2.08 -11.24 8.50
CA VAL A 140 0.90 -10.81 9.28
C VAL A 140 -0.39 -11.32 8.64
N ARG A 141 -0.56 -11.14 7.33
CA ARG A 141 -1.73 -11.61 6.58
C ARG A 141 -1.89 -13.13 6.68
N ASP A 142 -0.83 -13.88 6.43
CA ASP A 142 -0.86 -15.34 6.39
C ASP A 142 -1.12 -15.92 7.79
N THR A 143 -0.56 -15.31 8.83
CA THR A 143 -0.84 -15.69 10.23
C THR A 143 -2.30 -15.45 10.61
N VAL A 144 -2.90 -14.34 10.16
CA VAL A 144 -4.33 -14.06 10.41
C VAL A 144 -5.20 -15.07 9.65
N ALA A 145 -4.89 -15.33 8.37
CA ALA A 145 -5.62 -16.31 7.56
C ALA A 145 -5.59 -17.71 8.19
N GLN A 146 -4.42 -18.18 8.63
CA GLN A 146 -4.29 -19.47 9.30
C GLN A 146 -5.15 -19.59 10.56
N LYS A 147 -5.22 -18.52 11.39
CA LYS A 147 -6.04 -18.54 12.60
C LYS A 147 -7.53 -18.62 12.29
N LEU A 148 -7.98 -17.92 11.25
CA LEU A 148 -9.38 -17.98 10.80
C LEU A 148 -9.75 -19.38 10.28
N GLU A 149 -8.84 -20.03 9.53
CA GLU A 149 -9.05 -21.41 9.07
C GLU A 149 -9.14 -22.41 10.22
N VAL A 150 -8.28 -22.28 11.23
CA VAL A 150 -8.30 -23.15 12.42
C VAL A 150 -9.58 -22.97 13.23
N GLU A 151 -10.05 -21.74 13.41
CA GLU A 151 -11.33 -21.46 14.10
C GLU A 151 -12.52 -22.09 13.35
N GLY A 152 -12.53 -22.04 12.02
CA GLY A 152 -13.56 -22.68 11.19
C GLY A 152 -13.55 -24.21 11.25
N ALA A 153 -12.38 -24.83 11.46
CA ALA A 153 -12.26 -26.29 11.61
C ALA A 153 -12.77 -26.80 12.97
N THR A 154 -12.67 -25.99 14.03
CA THR A 154 -13.11 -26.40 15.38
C THR A 154 -14.63 -26.44 15.60
N GLU A 155 -15.43 -25.87 14.70
CA GLU A 155 -16.90 -25.84 14.81
C GLU A 155 -17.60 -27.05 14.15
N GLN A 156 -16.88 -27.99 13.50
CA GLN A 156 -17.49 -29.07 12.70
C GLN A 156 -17.28 -30.50 13.22
N ASP A 157 -16.54 -30.70 14.31
CA ASP A 157 -16.25 -32.03 14.86
C ASP A 157 -16.90 -32.25 16.24
N GLU A 158 -18.23 -32.24 16.32
CA GLU A 158 -18.93 -33.07 17.31
C GLU A 158 -19.44 -34.33 16.59
N PRO A 159 -18.73 -35.48 16.68
CA PRO A 159 -19.28 -36.72 16.16
C PRO A 159 -20.53 -37.06 16.98
N ALA A 160 -21.66 -37.17 16.27
CA ALA A 160 -22.91 -37.67 16.80
C ALA A 160 -22.65 -38.93 17.63
N ASP A 161 -23.16 -38.91 18.86
CA ASP A 161 -23.30 -40.02 19.78
C ASP A 161 -23.79 -41.28 19.06
N CYS A 162 -22.85 -42.12 18.63
CA CYS A 162 -23.12 -43.48 18.19
C CYS A 162 -23.43 -44.32 19.44
N SER A 163 -24.64 -44.16 19.98
CA SER A 163 -25.16 -45.04 21.01
C SER A 163 -25.79 -46.30 20.39
N ASN A 164 -25.27 -47.44 20.87
CA ASN A 164 -25.58 -48.85 20.55
C ASN A 164 -27.06 -49.22 20.50
#